data_AF-A0A976FPW0-F1
#
_entry.id   AF-A0A976FPW0-F1
#
_cell.length_a   1.000
_cell.length_b   1.000
_cell.length_c   1.000
_cell.angle_alpha   90.00
_cell.angle_beta   90.00
_cell.angle_gamma   90.00
#
_symmetry.space_group_name_H-M   'P 1'
#
loop_
_entity.id
_entity.type
_entity.pdbx_description
1 polymer ?
#
loop_
_entity_poly.entity_id
_entity_poly.type
_entity_poly.pdbx_seq_one_letter_code
_entity_poly.pdbx_strand_id
1 'polypeptide(L)'
;MCKVEKSVMPAMAPVQPQVTKPQFIQAHEPQHDFHWTPTDEPHATRRKLIMAKYPEVKKLFGHCWKTKYICVAVVALQTYLALQAQYMSWPVYLFVLYFVSGTANHGMTMGMHEITHNLAFKKPLHNKLFGFVANLPVGLPASISFKRYHLEHHRYQGVEGVDVDLPTDFEGKMIANKFTKFLYILFHAFFYVGRPLIVNPKKPGKWEYINAAVCLSYDCLIYVYGGLSGFLYLLLGTMLGCGIHPVAGHFIAEHYEFTLGYETYSYYGILNRLTFNVGLHNEHHDFPFVAGSRLHEVRALAPEFYENLPSHKSWVKVLVDFIMDESMNPFSRVKRQTIEDNDQGKIKSE
;
A
#
# COMPACT_ATOMS: atom_id res chain seq x y z
N MET A 1 -28.57 23.34 -20.46
CA MET A 1 -28.62 21.91 -20.85
C MET A 1 -27.54 21.66 -21.91
N CYS A 2 -26.32 21.27 -21.51
CA CYS A 2 -25.30 20.86 -22.47
C CYS A 2 -25.57 19.41 -22.88
N LYS A 3 -25.84 19.18 -24.18
CA LYS A 3 -25.94 17.85 -24.77
C LYS A 3 -24.53 17.26 -24.83
N VAL A 4 -24.32 16.14 -24.12
CA VAL A 4 -23.13 15.31 -24.27
C VAL A 4 -23.39 14.41 -25.48
N GLU A 5 -22.64 14.62 -26.57
CA GLU A 5 -22.60 13.66 -27.67
C GLU A 5 -22.04 12.33 -27.16
N LYS A 6 -22.75 11.24 -27.47
CA LYS A 6 -22.27 9.88 -27.18
C LYS A 6 -21.04 9.63 -28.04
N SER A 7 -19.85 9.65 -27.42
CA SER A 7 -18.64 9.09 -28.01
C SER A 7 -18.88 7.61 -28.32
N VAL A 8 -18.95 7.29 -29.62
CA VAL A 8 -18.98 5.91 -30.10
C VAL A 8 -17.54 5.44 -30.10
N MET A 9 -17.06 4.93 -28.95
CA MET A 9 -15.80 4.21 -28.94
C MET A 9 -15.96 2.95 -29.82
N PRO A 10 -14.97 2.61 -30.65
CA PRO A 10 -15.00 1.37 -31.41
C PRO A 10 -15.14 0.19 -30.45
N ALA A 11 -15.85 -0.86 -30.89
CA ALA A 11 -15.97 -2.09 -30.13
C ALA A 11 -14.57 -2.60 -29.81
N MET A 12 -14.25 -2.73 -28.52
CA MET A 12 -12.96 -3.26 -28.09
C MET A 12 -12.81 -4.67 -28.65
N ALA A 13 -11.64 -4.97 -29.20
CA ALA A 13 -11.35 -6.29 -29.75
C ALA A 13 -11.65 -7.37 -28.70
N PRO A 14 -12.30 -8.49 -29.09
CA PRO A 14 -12.55 -9.57 -28.15
C PRO A 14 -11.21 -10.08 -27.61
N VAL A 15 -11.03 -10.00 -26.30
CA VAL A 15 -9.87 -10.58 -25.61
C VAL A 15 -10.01 -12.10 -25.73
N GLN A 16 -9.26 -12.70 -26.66
CA GLN A 16 -9.17 -14.14 -26.72
C GLN A 16 -8.44 -14.65 -25.47
N PRO A 17 -8.94 -15.70 -24.80
CA PRO A 17 -8.21 -16.31 -23.69
C PRO A 17 -6.83 -16.76 -24.18
N GLN A 18 -5.77 -16.29 -23.52
CA GLN A 18 -4.42 -16.75 -23.80
C GLN A 18 -4.33 -18.25 -23.54
N VAL A 19 -4.17 -19.03 -24.61
CA VAL A 19 -4.14 -20.50 -24.59
C VAL A 19 -2.83 -21.03 -23.98
N THR A 20 -1.77 -20.21 -23.97
CA THR A 20 -0.46 -20.52 -23.40
C THR A 20 -0.19 -19.66 -22.17
N LYS A 21 0.32 -20.28 -21.11
CA LYS A 21 0.83 -19.53 -19.96
C LYS A 21 1.99 -18.64 -20.43
N PRO A 22 2.01 -17.35 -20.06
CA PRO A 22 3.10 -16.47 -20.45
C PRO A 22 4.43 -16.96 -19.84
N GLN A 23 5.48 -16.89 -20.65
CA GLN A 23 6.83 -17.10 -20.16
C GLN A 23 7.32 -15.82 -19.48
N PHE A 24 7.53 -15.89 -18.17
CA PHE A 24 8.04 -14.76 -17.39
C PHE A 24 9.56 -14.67 -17.53
N ILE A 25 10.05 -13.49 -17.89
CA ILE A 25 11.48 -13.20 -17.98
C ILE A 25 11.89 -12.50 -16.68
N GLN A 26 12.89 -13.04 -15.99
CA GLN A 26 13.43 -12.41 -14.78
C GLN A 26 14.65 -11.56 -15.16
N ALA A 27 14.96 -10.55 -14.37
CA ALA A 27 16.26 -9.90 -14.45
C ALA A 27 17.35 -10.90 -14.01
N HIS A 28 18.50 -10.88 -14.67
CA HIS A 28 19.65 -11.73 -14.33
C HIS A 28 20.83 -10.94 -13.74
N GLU A 29 20.82 -9.61 -13.91
CA GLU A 29 21.88 -8.70 -13.47
C GLU A 29 21.26 -7.54 -12.67
N PRO A 30 22.02 -6.93 -11.72
CA PRO A 30 21.57 -5.76 -10.98
C PRO A 30 21.24 -4.60 -11.93
N GLN A 31 20.07 -3.99 -11.71
CA GLN A 31 19.69 -2.79 -12.46
C GLN A 31 20.44 -1.57 -11.94
N HIS A 32 20.86 -0.67 -12.84
CA HIS A 32 21.56 0.58 -12.52
C HIS A 32 20.72 1.84 -12.83
N ASP A 33 19.55 1.64 -13.43
CA ASP A 33 18.54 2.64 -13.70
C ASP A 33 17.16 1.97 -13.65
N PHE A 34 16.11 2.77 -13.55
CA PHE A 34 14.72 2.31 -13.57
C PHE A 34 14.33 1.77 -14.95
N HIS A 35 13.31 0.90 -14.97
CA HIS A 35 12.70 0.48 -16.22
C HIS A 35 11.73 1.56 -16.72
N TRP A 36 12.19 2.36 -17.67
CA TRP A 36 11.38 3.40 -18.30
C TRP A 36 10.43 2.83 -19.35
N THR A 37 9.13 3.11 -19.19
CA THR A 37 8.11 2.72 -20.18
C THR A 37 7.39 3.94 -20.76
N PRO A 38 7.09 3.95 -22.08
CA PRO A 38 6.26 4.98 -22.71
C PRO A 38 4.75 4.72 -22.55
N THR A 39 4.34 3.57 -21.99
CA THR A 39 2.93 3.20 -21.86
C THR A 39 2.35 3.70 -20.55
N ASP A 40 1.04 3.97 -20.54
CA ASP A 40 0.29 4.26 -19.31
C ASP A 40 0.33 3.07 -18.32
N GLU A 41 -0.14 3.32 -17.10
CA GLU A 41 -0.32 2.27 -16.09
C GLU A 41 -1.42 1.27 -16.52
N PRO A 42 -1.26 -0.03 -16.23
CA PRO A 42 -2.11 -1.09 -16.80
C PRO A 42 -3.52 -1.15 -16.22
N HIS A 43 -3.76 -0.59 -15.03
CA HIS A 43 -5.01 -0.73 -14.28
C HIS A 43 -6.16 0.07 -14.88
N ALA A 44 -5.95 1.29 -15.36
CA ALA A 44 -7.00 2.05 -16.04
C ALA A 44 -7.52 1.31 -17.27
N THR A 45 -6.63 0.73 -18.06
CA THR A 45 -6.98 -0.05 -19.26
C THR A 45 -7.70 -1.33 -18.86
N ARG A 46 -7.15 -2.11 -17.92
CA ARG A 46 -7.76 -3.37 -17.46
C ARG A 46 -9.13 -3.15 -16.82
N ARG A 47 -9.28 -2.11 -15.99
CA ARG A 47 -10.57 -1.69 -15.42
C ARG A 47 -11.61 -1.40 -16.50
N LYS A 48 -11.26 -0.64 -17.56
CA LYS A 48 -12.18 -0.35 -18.68
C LYS A 48 -12.61 -1.62 -19.39
N LEU A 49 -11.68 -2.53 -19.66
CA LEU A 49 -11.95 -3.81 -20.32
C LEU A 49 -12.87 -4.70 -19.48
N ILE A 50 -12.59 -4.85 -18.18
CA ILE A 50 -13.41 -5.64 -17.26
C ILE A 50 -14.80 -5.01 -17.13
N MET A 51 -14.92 -3.69 -16.96
CA MET A 51 -16.23 -3.02 -16.86
C MET A 51 -17.07 -3.14 -18.13
N ALA A 52 -16.43 -3.24 -19.30
CA ALA A 52 -17.13 -3.45 -20.57
C ALA A 52 -17.61 -4.89 -20.74
N LYS A 53 -16.79 -5.88 -20.34
CA LYS A 53 -17.13 -7.31 -20.46
C LYS A 53 -18.05 -7.81 -19.34
N TYR A 54 -17.83 -7.34 -18.12
CA TYR A 54 -18.53 -7.72 -16.88
C TYR A 54 -19.09 -6.48 -16.15
N PRO A 55 -20.12 -5.81 -16.71
CA PRO A 55 -20.69 -4.61 -16.09
C PRO A 55 -21.22 -4.83 -14.66
N GLU A 56 -21.55 -6.07 -14.29
CA GLU A 56 -21.96 -6.49 -12.95
C GLU A 56 -20.87 -6.32 -11.88
N VAL A 57 -19.60 -6.11 -12.26
CA VAL A 57 -18.50 -5.79 -11.31
C VAL A 57 -18.86 -4.57 -10.45
N LYS A 58 -19.66 -3.64 -10.97
CA LYS A 58 -20.17 -2.46 -10.24
C LYS A 58 -21.00 -2.83 -9.01
N LYS A 59 -21.59 -4.03 -8.94
CA LYS A 59 -22.32 -4.51 -7.76
C LYS A 59 -21.39 -4.75 -6.56
N LEU A 60 -20.10 -4.97 -6.81
CA LEU A 60 -19.09 -5.17 -5.76
C LEU A 60 -18.61 -3.85 -5.14
N PHE A 61 -18.93 -2.71 -5.77
CA PHE A 61 -18.44 -1.40 -5.33
C PHE A 61 -19.05 -0.99 -3.98
N GLY A 62 -18.24 -0.32 -3.17
CA GLY A 62 -18.66 0.34 -1.94
C GLY A 62 -17.98 -0.20 -0.69
N HIS A 63 -18.37 0.38 0.44
CA HIS A 63 -17.82 0.08 1.75
C HIS A 63 -18.10 -1.35 2.27
N CYS A 64 -17.26 -1.78 3.22
CA CYS A 64 -17.47 -2.96 4.06
C CYS A 64 -17.81 -2.51 5.48
N TRP A 65 -18.97 -2.96 6.00
CA TRP A 65 -19.43 -2.55 7.32
C TRP A 65 -18.53 -3.09 8.46
N LYS A 66 -17.81 -4.18 8.22
CA LYS A 66 -16.93 -4.83 9.21
C LYS A 66 -15.63 -4.06 9.45
N THR A 67 -15.13 -3.32 8.46
CA THR A 67 -13.82 -2.63 8.52
C THR A 67 -13.66 -1.79 9.78
N LYS A 68 -14.65 -0.95 10.09
CA LYS A 68 -14.61 -0.10 11.30
C LYS A 68 -14.57 -0.89 12.61
N TYR A 69 -15.27 -2.03 12.70
CA TYR A 69 -15.30 -2.83 13.92
C TYR A 69 -13.98 -3.57 14.12
N ILE A 70 -13.37 -4.05 13.03
CA ILE A 70 -12.03 -4.66 13.08
C ILE A 70 -11.01 -3.61 13.54
N CYS A 71 -11.00 -2.43 12.94
CA CYS A 71 -10.09 -1.34 13.35
C CYS A 71 -10.28 -0.96 14.82
N VAL A 72 -11.52 -0.79 15.31
CA VAL A 72 -11.78 -0.47 16.72
C VAL A 72 -11.29 -1.58 17.65
N ALA A 73 -11.52 -2.84 17.29
CA ALA A 73 -11.06 -3.98 18.10
C ALA A 73 -9.53 -4.05 18.18
N VAL A 74 -8.84 -3.79 17.06
CA VAL A 74 -7.37 -3.76 17.02
C VAL A 74 -6.82 -2.57 17.80
N VAL A 75 -7.41 -1.38 17.68
CA VAL A 75 -7.03 -0.20 18.48
C VAL A 75 -7.19 -0.51 19.97
N ALA A 76 -8.33 -1.06 20.40
CA ALA A 76 -8.56 -1.40 21.79
C ALA A 76 -7.56 -2.44 22.32
N LEU A 77 -7.25 -3.47 21.52
CA LEU A 77 -6.23 -4.46 21.87
C LEU A 77 -4.84 -3.82 22.01
N GLN A 78 -4.44 -2.98 21.05
CA GLN A 78 -3.15 -2.30 21.07
C GLN A 78 -3.04 -1.33 22.24
N THR A 79 -4.09 -0.56 22.54
CA THR A 79 -4.15 0.32 23.71
C THR A 79 -3.99 -0.50 25.00
N TYR A 80 -4.74 -1.60 25.15
CA TYR A 80 -4.65 -2.46 26.32
C TYR A 80 -3.23 -3.00 26.52
N LEU A 81 -2.63 -3.58 25.47
CA LEU A 81 -1.29 -4.16 25.56
C LEU A 81 -0.21 -3.11 25.81
N ALA A 82 -0.34 -1.92 25.22
CA ALA A 82 0.55 -0.79 25.50
C ALA A 82 0.50 -0.38 26.98
N LEU A 83 -0.69 -0.32 27.58
CA LEU A 83 -0.84 0.00 29.01
C LEU A 83 -0.26 -1.08 29.93
N GLN A 84 -0.31 -2.35 29.51
CA GLN A 84 0.25 -3.48 30.25
C GLN A 84 1.76 -3.67 30.03
N ALA A 85 2.34 -3.05 29.01
CA ALA A 85 3.68 -3.35 28.52
C ALA A 85 4.78 -3.19 29.59
N GLN A 86 4.65 -2.20 30.47
CA GLN A 86 5.59 -1.95 31.57
C GLN A 86 5.63 -3.06 32.64
N TYR A 87 4.60 -3.90 32.70
CA TYR A 87 4.52 -5.01 33.66
C TYR A 87 4.96 -6.34 33.06
N MET A 88 5.28 -6.38 31.76
CA MET A 88 5.76 -7.58 31.08
C MET A 88 7.23 -7.82 31.39
N SER A 89 7.62 -9.09 31.59
CA SER A 89 9.04 -9.46 31.54
C SER A 89 9.59 -9.24 30.14
N TRP A 90 10.89 -8.99 30.01
CA TRP A 90 11.54 -8.74 28.72
C TRP A 90 11.23 -9.80 27.65
N PRO A 91 11.26 -11.12 27.92
CA PRO A 91 10.90 -12.13 26.92
C PRO A 91 9.45 -12.02 26.44
N VAL A 92 8.51 -11.77 27.36
CA VAL A 92 7.09 -11.60 27.02
C VAL A 92 6.90 -10.32 26.21
N TYR A 93 7.52 -9.22 26.63
CA TYR A 93 7.47 -7.95 25.92
C TYR A 93 7.94 -8.09 24.47
N LEU A 94 9.10 -8.72 24.25
CA LEU A 94 9.65 -8.92 22.89
C LEU A 94 8.75 -9.82 22.04
N PHE A 95 8.18 -10.88 22.62
CA PHE A 95 7.24 -11.75 21.91
C PHE A 95 5.97 -10.99 21.49
N VAL A 96 5.34 -10.27 22.42
CA VAL A 96 4.11 -9.51 22.15
C VAL A 96 4.40 -8.34 21.20
N LEU A 97 5.55 -7.69 21.32
CA LEU A 97 6.00 -6.64 20.42
C LEU A 97 6.10 -7.15 18.98
N TYR A 98 6.81 -8.25 18.74
CA TYR A 98 7.01 -8.76 17.39
C TYR A 98 5.72 -9.33 16.79
N PHE A 99 5.10 -10.30 17.46
CA PHE A 99 3.98 -11.05 16.89
C PHE A 99 2.66 -10.30 16.95
N VAL A 100 2.42 -9.52 18.01
CA VAL A 100 1.15 -8.80 18.18
C VAL A 100 1.27 -7.36 17.69
N SER A 101 2.20 -6.56 18.22
CA SER A 101 2.33 -5.15 17.83
C SER A 101 2.72 -5.01 16.36
N GLY A 102 3.76 -5.72 15.91
CA GLY A 102 4.21 -5.72 14.52
C GLY A 102 3.09 -6.06 13.53
N THR A 103 2.38 -7.16 13.78
CA THR A 103 1.24 -7.58 12.96
C THR A 103 0.08 -6.58 13.03
N ALA A 104 -0.32 -6.15 14.23
CA ALA A 104 -1.49 -5.30 14.43
C ALA A 104 -1.28 -3.90 13.88
N ASN A 105 -0.12 -3.28 14.12
CA ASN A 105 0.18 -1.95 13.61
C ASN A 105 0.25 -1.93 12.09
N HIS A 106 0.83 -2.97 11.49
CA HIS A 106 0.76 -3.13 10.06
C HIS A 106 -0.67 -3.37 9.56
N GLY A 107 -1.46 -4.20 10.26
CA GLY A 107 -2.88 -4.33 9.98
C GLY A 107 -3.60 -2.99 10.04
N MET A 108 -3.23 -2.10 10.95
CA MET A 108 -3.79 -0.75 11.06
C MET A 108 -3.37 0.19 9.93
N THR A 109 -2.14 0.10 9.40
CA THR A 109 -1.77 0.84 8.19
C THR A 109 -2.62 0.38 6.99
N MET A 110 -2.90 -0.93 6.89
CA MET A 110 -3.81 -1.49 5.89
C MET A 110 -5.29 -1.13 6.14
N GLY A 111 -5.69 -0.97 7.41
CA GLY A 111 -6.98 -0.41 7.77
C GLY A 111 -7.12 1.06 7.32
N MET A 112 -6.08 1.88 7.53
CA MET A 112 -6.04 3.25 7.02
C MET A 112 -6.07 3.30 5.48
N HIS A 113 -5.45 2.32 4.82
CA HIS A 113 -5.54 2.13 3.38
C HIS A 113 -6.98 1.93 2.91
N GLU A 114 -7.74 0.99 3.49
CA GLU A 114 -9.17 0.81 3.18
C GLU A 114 -9.99 2.10 3.43
N ILE A 115 -9.71 2.79 4.54
CA ILE A 115 -10.40 4.03 4.91
C ILE A 115 -10.09 5.17 3.94
N THR A 116 -8.87 5.21 3.38
CA THR A 116 -8.44 6.20 2.38
C THR A 116 -9.34 6.18 1.15
N HIS A 117 -9.67 4.98 0.68
CA HIS A 117 -10.61 4.71 -0.41
C HIS A 117 -12.09 4.88 -0.04
N ASN A 118 -12.36 5.34 1.18
CA ASN A 118 -13.70 5.50 1.76
C ASN A 118 -14.46 4.17 1.91
N LEU A 119 -13.76 3.07 2.19
CA LEU A 119 -14.35 1.73 2.24
C LEU A 119 -14.84 1.31 3.63
N ALA A 120 -14.73 2.15 4.67
CA ALA A 120 -15.28 1.86 5.99
C ALA A 120 -16.70 2.44 6.19
N PHE A 121 -17.00 3.58 5.57
CA PHE A 121 -18.30 4.27 5.68
C PHE A 121 -18.80 4.81 4.34
N LYS A 122 -20.11 5.02 4.21
CA LYS A 122 -20.71 5.64 3.02
C LYS A 122 -20.26 7.09 2.79
N LYS A 123 -20.12 7.88 3.86
CA LYS A 123 -19.80 9.31 3.77
C LYS A 123 -18.28 9.54 3.86
N PRO A 124 -17.65 10.29 2.93
CA PRO A 124 -16.22 10.56 2.97
C PRO A 124 -15.73 11.22 4.27
N LEU A 125 -16.54 12.11 4.87
CA LEU A 125 -16.19 12.74 6.15
C LEU A 125 -16.06 11.72 7.29
N HIS A 126 -16.92 10.70 7.33
CA HIS A 126 -16.84 9.67 8.38
C HIS A 126 -15.57 8.84 8.24
N ASN A 127 -15.18 8.51 7.01
CA ASN A 127 -13.90 7.83 6.76
C ASN A 127 -12.72 8.72 7.18
N LYS A 128 -12.74 10.02 6.83
CA LYS A 128 -11.69 10.95 7.24
C LYS A 128 -11.51 11.00 8.76
N LEU A 129 -12.61 11.16 9.51
CA LEU A 129 -12.57 11.20 10.97
C LEU A 129 -12.15 9.86 11.57
N PHE A 130 -12.64 8.76 11.01
CA PHE A 130 -12.28 7.42 11.48
C PHE A 130 -10.82 7.05 11.14
N GLY A 131 -10.25 7.66 10.11
CA GLY A 131 -8.83 7.55 9.78
C GLY A 131 -7.92 7.96 10.95
N PHE A 132 -8.31 8.97 11.74
CA PHE A 132 -7.59 9.34 12.96
C PHE A 132 -7.58 8.23 14.00
N VAL A 133 -8.72 7.55 14.18
CA VAL A 133 -8.84 6.42 15.10
C VAL A 133 -7.97 5.26 14.63
N ALA A 134 -8.00 4.96 13.33
CA ALA A 134 -7.16 3.91 12.77
C ALA A 134 -5.65 4.22 12.86
N ASN A 135 -5.30 5.50 12.93
CA ASN A 135 -3.91 5.95 13.04
C ASN A 135 -3.34 5.82 14.46
N LEU A 136 -4.18 5.77 15.51
CA LEU A 136 -3.71 5.85 16.90
C LEU A 136 -2.59 4.84 17.23
N PRO A 137 -2.70 3.54 16.92
CA PRO A 137 -1.67 2.57 17.28
C PRO A 137 -0.36 2.71 16.50
N VAL A 138 -0.36 3.44 15.38
CA VAL A 138 0.80 3.62 14.51
C VAL A 138 1.88 4.49 15.18
N GLY A 139 1.50 5.37 16.12
CA GLY A 139 2.43 6.23 16.87
C GLY A 139 3.03 7.39 16.08
N LEU A 140 2.57 7.61 14.84
CA LEU A 140 2.98 8.72 13.98
C LEU A 140 1.76 9.28 13.22
N PRO A 141 1.59 10.62 13.14
CA PRO A 141 0.49 11.20 12.36
C PRO A 141 0.66 10.93 10.86
N ALA A 142 -0.21 10.11 10.29
CA ALA A 142 -0.06 9.61 8.93
C ALA A 142 -1.37 9.60 8.12
N SER A 143 -2.55 9.44 8.72
CA SER A 143 -3.80 9.13 8.00
C SER A 143 -4.13 10.11 6.87
N ILE A 144 -4.02 11.43 7.11
CA ILE A 144 -4.36 12.43 6.09
C ILE A 144 -3.29 12.52 5.00
N SER A 145 -2.01 12.55 5.38
CA SER A 145 -0.91 12.61 4.42
C SER A 145 -0.88 11.34 3.56
N PHE A 146 -0.99 10.17 4.19
CA PHE A 146 -1.12 8.88 3.53
C PHE A 146 -2.25 8.91 2.52
N LYS A 147 -3.44 9.39 2.89
CA LYS A 147 -4.57 9.51 1.96
C LYS A 147 -4.25 10.34 0.71
N ARG A 148 -3.56 11.48 0.87
CA ARG A 148 -3.21 12.35 -0.26
C ARG A 148 -2.26 11.65 -1.23
N TYR A 149 -1.15 11.14 -0.71
CA TYR A 149 -0.11 10.50 -1.53
C TYR A 149 -0.55 9.17 -2.12
N HIS A 150 -1.29 8.36 -1.36
CA HIS A 150 -1.74 7.05 -1.82
C HIS A 150 -2.79 7.13 -2.94
N LEU A 151 -3.69 8.13 -2.91
CA LEU A 151 -4.63 8.35 -4.02
C LEU A 151 -3.92 8.82 -5.29
N GLU A 152 -2.84 9.61 -5.16
CA GLU A 152 -2.00 9.97 -6.31
C GLU A 152 -1.26 8.76 -6.87
N HIS A 153 -0.69 7.92 -6.00
CA HIS A 153 -0.06 6.67 -6.42
C HIS A 153 -1.00 5.79 -7.26
N HIS A 154 -2.25 5.60 -6.84
CA HIS A 154 -3.23 4.86 -7.65
C HIS A 154 -3.57 5.49 -9.00
N ARG A 155 -3.48 6.82 -9.10
CA ARG A 155 -3.86 7.57 -10.31
C ARG A 155 -2.69 7.77 -11.27
N TYR A 156 -1.48 7.86 -10.73
CA TYR A 156 -0.25 8.25 -11.42
C TYR A 156 0.88 7.25 -11.12
N GLN A 157 0.56 5.96 -11.00
CA GLN A 157 1.51 4.92 -10.66
C GLN A 157 2.73 4.94 -11.57
N GLY A 158 3.91 4.96 -10.96
CA GLY A 158 5.18 4.97 -11.69
C GLY A 158 5.52 6.32 -12.35
N VAL A 159 4.70 7.37 -12.22
CA VAL A 159 5.01 8.69 -12.78
C VAL A 159 6.05 9.40 -11.92
N GLU A 160 7.17 9.75 -12.53
CA GLU A 160 8.26 10.44 -11.86
C GLU A 160 7.82 11.79 -11.26
N GLY A 161 8.29 12.08 -10.04
CA GLY A 161 8.01 13.31 -9.30
C GLY A 161 6.59 13.42 -8.74
N VAL A 162 5.69 12.48 -9.06
CA VAL A 162 4.31 12.43 -8.55
C VAL A 162 4.13 11.24 -7.62
N ASP A 163 4.46 10.04 -8.09
CA ASP A 163 4.35 8.81 -7.31
C ASP A 163 5.51 8.69 -6.32
N VAL A 164 5.23 9.03 -5.06
CA VAL A 164 6.20 9.00 -3.95
C VAL A 164 6.46 7.58 -3.43
N ASP A 165 5.81 6.56 -3.98
CA ASP A 165 6.12 5.16 -3.67
C ASP A 165 7.39 4.68 -4.41
N LEU A 166 7.77 5.33 -5.51
CA LEU A 166 9.00 5.04 -6.25
C LEU A 166 10.24 5.43 -5.46
N PRO A 167 11.24 4.54 -5.27
CA PRO A 167 12.53 4.92 -4.74
C PRO A 167 13.21 6.03 -5.54
N THR A 168 14.04 6.81 -4.85
CA THR A 168 14.91 7.83 -5.46
C THR A 168 16.16 7.21 -6.08
N ASP A 169 16.79 7.91 -7.01
CA ASP A 169 18.08 7.49 -7.60
C ASP A 169 19.17 7.33 -6.53
N PHE A 170 19.10 8.16 -5.48
CA PHE A 170 20.01 8.06 -4.35
C PHE A 170 19.82 6.74 -3.59
N GLU A 171 18.57 6.36 -3.28
CA GLU A 171 18.27 5.04 -2.69
C GLU A 171 18.78 3.91 -3.60
N GLY A 172 18.54 3.96 -4.91
CA GLY A 172 19.01 2.96 -5.87
C GLY A 172 20.54 2.81 -5.89
N LYS A 173 21.29 3.91 -5.85
CA LYS A 173 22.76 3.90 -5.85
C LYS A 173 23.34 3.44 -4.51
N MET A 174 22.69 3.79 -3.39
CA MET A 174 23.18 3.46 -2.05
C MET A 174 22.88 2.01 -1.65
N ILE A 175 21.74 1.46 -2.09
CA ILE A 175 21.29 0.11 -1.72
C ILE A 175 21.73 -0.90 -2.80
N ALA A 176 23.00 -1.26 -2.77
CA ALA A 176 23.63 -2.08 -3.81
C ALA A 176 23.85 -3.54 -3.42
N ASN A 177 24.14 -3.84 -2.15
CA ASN A 177 24.53 -5.17 -1.69
C ASN A 177 23.58 -5.74 -0.60
N LYS A 178 23.73 -7.04 -0.31
CA LYS A 178 22.89 -7.80 0.65
C LYS A 178 22.76 -7.09 2.01
N PHE A 179 23.85 -6.54 2.54
CA PHE A 179 23.82 -5.82 3.81
C PHE A 179 23.03 -4.51 3.73
N THR A 180 23.28 -3.70 2.71
CA THR A 180 22.52 -2.44 2.51
C THR A 180 21.04 -2.71 2.23
N LYS A 181 20.70 -3.78 1.49
CA LYS A 181 19.32 -4.21 1.24
C LYS A 181 18.62 -4.67 2.52
N PHE A 182 19.33 -5.38 3.39
CA PHE A 182 18.83 -5.72 4.73
C PHE A 182 18.55 -4.46 5.56
N LEU A 183 19.47 -3.49 5.59
CA LEU A 183 19.24 -2.21 6.28
C LEU A 183 18.08 -1.43 5.66
N TYR A 184 17.93 -1.47 4.34
CA TYR A 184 16.82 -0.83 3.63
C TYR A 184 15.47 -1.38 4.10
N ILE A 185 15.32 -2.70 4.22
CA ILE A 185 14.09 -3.32 4.73
C ILE A 185 13.93 -3.03 6.23
N LEU A 186 14.99 -3.14 7.03
CA LEU A 186 14.93 -2.88 8.47
C LEU A 186 14.44 -1.46 8.79
N PHE A 187 14.85 -0.49 7.97
CA PHE A 187 14.52 0.93 8.12
C PHE A 187 13.51 1.42 7.09
N HIS A 188 12.77 0.53 6.44
CA HIS A 188 11.88 0.86 5.33
C HIS A 188 10.84 1.92 5.71
N ALA A 189 10.31 1.88 6.94
CA ALA A 189 9.40 2.90 7.47
C ALA A 189 9.96 4.34 7.33
N PHE A 190 11.27 4.54 7.53
CA PHE A 190 11.89 5.86 7.40
C PHE A 190 11.98 6.31 5.94
N PHE A 191 12.32 5.40 5.02
CA PHE A 191 12.31 5.69 3.59
C PHE A 191 10.90 6.03 3.11
N TYR A 192 9.92 5.22 3.51
CA TYR A 192 8.52 5.40 3.12
C TYR A 192 7.93 6.73 3.62
N VAL A 193 8.22 7.13 4.86
CA VAL A 193 7.75 8.41 5.43
C VAL A 193 8.56 9.61 4.92
N GLY A 194 9.86 9.43 4.69
CA GLY A 194 10.76 10.51 4.26
C GLY A 194 10.60 10.86 2.79
N ARG A 195 10.35 9.88 1.92
CA ARG A 195 10.32 10.06 0.47
C ARG A 195 9.30 11.11 0.00
N PRO A 196 8.06 11.14 0.51
CA PRO A 196 7.11 12.19 0.15
C PRO A 196 7.60 13.61 0.48
N LEU A 197 8.43 13.78 1.51
CA LEU A 197 8.97 15.08 1.92
C LEU A 197 10.11 15.58 1.01
N ILE A 198 10.71 14.67 0.24
CA ILE A 198 11.83 14.96 -0.66
C ILE A 198 11.34 15.04 -2.12
N VAL A 199 10.52 14.08 -2.54
CA VAL A 199 10.11 13.92 -3.95
C VAL A 199 8.96 14.87 -4.32
N ASN A 200 7.91 14.92 -3.50
CA ASN A 200 6.73 15.75 -3.78
C ASN A 200 6.19 16.37 -2.47
N PRO A 201 6.93 17.32 -1.86
CA PRO A 201 6.55 17.88 -0.58
C PRO A 201 5.26 18.69 -0.68
N LYS A 202 4.23 18.26 0.06
CA LYS A 202 2.95 18.95 0.13
C LYS A 202 2.87 19.78 1.41
N LYS A 203 2.33 21.00 1.28
CA LYS A 203 2.05 21.85 2.45
C LYS A 203 0.99 21.16 3.35
N PRO A 204 1.26 20.99 4.66
CA PRO A 204 0.26 20.46 5.59
C PRO A 204 -0.94 21.40 5.69
N GLY A 205 -2.14 20.84 5.64
CA GLY A 205 -3.40 21.56 5.82
C GLY A 205 -3.95 21.42 7.23
N LYS A 206 -5.14 22.02 7.44
CA LYS A 206 -5.87 21.95 8.71
C LYS A 206 -6.06 20.51 9.22
N TRP A 207 -6.32 19.57 8.32
CA TRP A 207 -6.62 18.18 8.69
C TRP A 207 -5.39 17.41 9.15
N GLU A 208 -4.22 17.67 8.57
CA GLU A 208 -2.94 17.12 9.02
C GLU A 208 -2.61 17.60 10.44
N TYR A 209 -2.83 18.89 10.74
CA TYR A 209 -2.65 19.41 12.11
C TYR A 209 -3.62 18.79 13.12
N ILE A 210 -4.89 18.56 12.73
CA ILE A 210 -5.85 17.84 13.58
C ILE A 210 -5.42 16.39 13.80
N ASN A 211 -4.98 15.68 12.75
CA ASN A 211 -4.47 14.33 12.87
C ASN A 211 -3.27 14.27 13.82
N ALA A 212 -2.34 15.22 13.69
CA ALA A 212 -1.17 15.32 14.56
C ALA A 212 -1.56 15.57 16.01
N ALA A 213 -2.46 16.52 16.27
CA ALA A 213 -2.94 16.78 17.62
C ALA A 213 -3.59 15.54 18.25
N VAL A 214 -4.42 14.80 17.51
CA VAL A 214 -5.08 13.58 17.99
C VAL A 214 -4.07 12.46 18.28
N CYS A 215 -3.16 12.17 17.35
CA CYS A 215 -2.14 11.15 17.53
C CYS A 215 -1.20 11.48 18.69
N LEU A 216 -0.64 12.70 18.73
CA LEU A 216 0.29 13.10 19.78
C LEU A 216 -0.37 13.14 21.16
N SER A 217 -1.67 13.49 21.23
CA SER A 217 -2.42 13.41 22.49
C SER A 217 -2.58 11.96 22.95
N TYR A 218 -2.89 11.05 22.03
CA TYR A 218 -2.98 9.61 22.33
C TYR A 218 -1.62 9.03 22.75
N ASP A 219 -0.55 9.36 22.04
CA ASP A 219 0.82 8.93 22.38
C ASP A 219 1.23 9.43 23.76
N CYS A 220 0.88 10.67 24.09
CA CYS A 220 1.08 11.23 25.43
C CYS A 220 0.30 10.46 26.51
N LEU A 221 -0.97 10.11 26.26
CA LEU A 221 -1.76 9.30 27.19
C LEU A 221 -1.14 7.90 27.38
N ILE A 222 -0.69 7.26 26.30
CA ILE A 222 0.01 5.97 26.38
C ILE A 222 1.30 6.09 27.19
N TYR A 223 2.08 7.15 27.00
CA TYR A 223 3.29 7.38 27.77
C TYR A 223 3.00 7.61 29.26
N VAL A 224 1.99 8.43 29.59
CA VAL A 224 1.63 8.76 30.97
C VAL A 224 1.13 7.52 31.73
N TYR A 225 0.31 6.68 31.11
CA TYR A 225 -0.31 5.53 31.81
C TYR A 225 0.41 4.20 31.58
N GLY A 226 1.03 4.00 30.41
CA GLY A 226 1.76 2.79 30.02
C GLY A 226 3.29 2.91 30.12
N GLY A 227 3.80 4.10 30.47
CA GLY A 227 5.22 4.39 30.58
C GLY A 227 5.95 4.38 29.22
N LEU A 228 7.27 4.47 29.28
CA LEU A 228 8.13 4.37 28.10
C LEU A 228 7.93 3.03 27.36
N SER A 229 7.72 1.94 28.10
CA SER A 229 7.48 0.61 27.51
C SER A 229 6.21 0.58 26.65
N GLY A 230 5.11 1.18 27.10
CA GLY A 230 3.87 1.26 26.33
C GLY A 230 4.00 2.11 25.07
N PHE A 231 4.70 3.24 25.17
CA PHE A 231 4.98 4.09 24.01
C PHE A 231 5.87 3.39 22.97
N LEU A 232 6.98 2.79 23.42
CA LEU A 232 7.88 2.03 22.55
C LEU A 232 7.23 0.78 21.98
N TYR A 233 6.29 0.16 22.69
CA TYR A 233 5.53 -0.99 22.19
C TYR A 233 4.80 -0.66 20.88
N LEU A 234 4.16 0.52 20.81
CA LEU A 234 3.48 1.00 19.60
C LEU A 234 4.48 1.45 18.53
N LEU A 235 5.44 2.31 18.89
CA LEU A 235 6.37 2.87 17.91
C LEU A 235 7.27 1.80 17.27
N LEU A 236 7.86 0.93 18.07
CA LEU A 236 8.69 -0.19 17.56
C LEU A 236 7.83 -1.23 16.86
N GLY A 237 6.57 -1.41 17.27
CA GLY A 237 5.60 -2.24 16.55
C GLY A 237 5.39 -1.77 15.11
N THR A 238 5.23 -0.45 14.91
CA THR A 238 5.15 0.14 13.58
C THR A 238 6.45 -0.05 12.78
N MET A 239 7.61 0.16 13.40
CA MET A 239 8.90 -0.05 12.72
C MET A 239 9.10 -1.50 12.28
N LEU A 240 8.76 -2.47 13.13
CA LEU A 240 8.82 -3.90 12.78
C LEU A 240 7.80 -4.26 11.71
N GLY A 241 6.54 -3.84 11.90
CA GLY A 241 5.42 -4.08 11.00
C GLY A 241 5.64 -3.49 9.62
N CYS A 242 6.35 -2.37 9.51
CA CYS A 242 6.74 -1.75 8.24
C CYS A 242 8.19 -2.03 7.84
N GLY A 243 8.82 -3.06 8.41
CA GLY A 243 10.22 -3.41 8.16
C GLY A 243 10.43 -4.90 7.90
N ILE A 244 11.11 -5.62 8.80
CA ILE A 244 11.47 -7.05 8.62
C ILE A 244 10.36 -8.05 8.99
N HIS A 245 9.14 -7.60 9.30
CA HIS A 245 8.04 -8.50 9.64
C HIS A 245 7.47 -9.19 8.38
N PRO A 246 7.00 -10.46 8.44
CA PRO A 246 6.44 -11.18 7.28
C PRO A 246 5.37 -10.43 6.48
N VAL A 247 4.54 -9.62 7.15
CA VAL A 247 3.48 -8.81 6.53
C VAL A 247 4.04 -7.60 5.75
N ALA A 248 5.22 -7.11 6.12
CA ALA A 248 5.89 -5.98 5.48
C ALA A 248 6.38 -6.32 4.06
N GLY A 249 6.47 -7.61 3.72
CA GLY A 249 6.82 -8.03 2.37
C GLY A 249 5.88 -7.50 1.30
N HIS A 250 4.66 -7.05 1.64
CA HIS A 250 3.77 -6.39 0.68
C HIS A 250 4.39 -5.12 0.07
N PHE A 251 5.11 -4.30 0.84
CA PHE A 251 5.73 -3.05 0.35
C PHE A 251 6.69 -3.27 -0.82
N ILE A 252 7.36 -4.42 -0.83
CA ILE A 252 8.24 -4.81 -1.94
C ILE A 252 7.44 -5.60 -2.98
N ALA A 253 6.60 -6.55 -2.55
CA ALA A 253 5.86 -7.45 -3.43
C ALA A 253 4.99 -6.70 -4.43
N GLU A 254 4.40 -5.59 -4.03
CA GLU A 254 3.34 -4.96 -4.79
C GLU A 254 3.84 -4.32 -6.08
N HIS A 255 4.95 -3.57 -6.04
CA HIS A 255 5.38 -2.74 -7.18
C HIS A 255 6.83 -2.93 -7.63
N TYR A 256 7.60 -3.80 -6.97
CA TYR A 256 8.93 -4.15 -7.47
C TYR A 256 8.86 -5.13 -8.63
N GLU A 257 9.62 -4.84 -9.67
CA GLU A 257 9.68 -5.60 -10.91
C GLU A 257 10.54 -6.87 -10.73
N PHE A 258 9.95 -7.92 -10.15
CA PHE A 258 10.57 -9.24 -10.11
C PHE A 258 10.58 -9.93 -11.49
N THR A 259 9.55 -9.68 -12.29
CA THR A 259 9.43 -10.12 -13.68
C THR A 259 9.47 -8.90 -14.59
N LEU A 260 10.40 -8.90 -15.54
CA LEU A 260 10.57 -7.81 -16.49
C LEU A 260 9.26 -7.53 -17.25
N GLY A 261 8.88 -6.26 -17.30
CA GLY A 261 7.64 -5.74 -17.88
C GLY A 261 6.42 -5.75 -16.94
N TYR A 262 6.55 -6.23 -15.70
CA TYR A 262 5.42 -6.30 -14.75
C TYR A 262 5.67 -5.45 -13.50
N GLU A 263 4.78 -4.50 -13.27
CA GLU A 263 4.89 -3.49 -12.21
C GLU A 263 3.89 -3.65 -11.06
N THR A 264 3.04 -4.68 -11.12
CA THR A 264 2.05 -4.92 -10.06
C THR A 264 1.80 -6.41 -9.86
N TYR A 265 1.96 -6.87 -8.62
CA TYR A 265 1.83 -8.29 -8.28
C TYR A 265 0.80 -8.50 -7.19
N SER A 266 0.09 -9.61 -7.31
CA SER A 266 -0.81 -10.07 -6.25
C SER A 266 -0.19 -11.21 -5.46
N TYR A 267 -0.62 -11.34 -4.21
CA TYR A 267 -0.37 -12.43 -3.27
C TYR A 267 -1.72 -12.94 -2.76
N TYR A 268 -1.96 -14.24 -2.82
CA TYR A 268 -3.23 -14.86 -2.42
C TYR A 268 -3.12 -15.74 -1.16
N GLY A 269 -2.03 -15.57 -0.39
CA GLY A 269 -1.77 -16.41 0.77
C GLY A 269 -2.43 -15.93 2.07
N ILE A 270 -2.13 -16.62 3.16
CA ILE A 270 -2.84 -16.48 4.45
C ILE A 270 -2.67 -15.11 5.11
N LEU A 271 -1.55 -14.42 4.87
CA LEU A 271 -1.25 -13.13 5.51
C LEU A 271 -2.25 -12.03 5.11
N ASN A 272 -2.95 -12.18 3.99
CA ASN A 272 -4.03 -11.29 3.58
C ASN A 272 -5.13 -11.12 4.63
N ARG A 273 -5.39 -12.16 5.42
CA ARG A 273 -6.41 -12.11 6.48
C ARG A 273 -6.08 -11.08 7.56
N LEU A 274 -4.80 -10.71 7.70
CA LEU A 274 -4.29 -9.73 8.66
C LEU A 274 -4.17 -8.33 8.05
N THR A 275 -4.28 -8.20 6.73
CA THR A 275 -3.99 -6.97 5.96
C THR A 275 -5.16 -6.57 5.06
N PHE A 276 -6.39 -6.87 5.49
CA PHE A 276 -7.61 -6.50 4.76
C PHE A 276 -7.62 -6.97 3.29
N ASN A 277 -6.96 -8.09 2.98
CA ASN A 277 -6.81 -8.63 1.63
C ASN A 277 -6.10 -7.71 0.62
N VAL A 278 -5.28 -6.77 1.07
CA VAL A 278 -4.50 -5.87 0.18
C VAL A 278 -3.66 -6.62 -0.85
N GLY A 279 -3.19 -7.83 -0.52
CA GLY A 279 -2.39 -8.64 -1.44
C GLY A 279 -3.14 -9.05 -2.71
N LEU A 280 -4.47 -8.93 -2.79
CA LEU A 280 -5.18 -8.94 -4.08
C LEU A 280 -4.97 -7.60 -4.79
N HIS A 281 -3.70 -7.27 -5.05
CA HIS A 281 -3.26 -5.92 -5.32
C HIS A 281 -3.58 -5.47 -6.74
N ASN A 282 -3.44 -6.36 -7.74
CA ASN A 282 -3.92 -6.08 -9.09
C ASN A 282 -5.43 -5.80 -9.11
N GLU A 283 -6.22 -6.62 -8.42
CA GLU A 283 -7.67 -6.42 -8.30
C GLU A 283 -8.00 -5.10 -7.60
N HIS A 284 -7.25 -4.77 -6.55
CA HIS A 284 -7.37 -3.52 -5.80
C HIS A 284 -7.05 -2.30 -6.66
N HIS A 285 -5.92 -2.28 -7.36
CA HIS A 285 -5.55 -1.18 -8.25
C HIS A 285 -6.52 -1.03 -9.43
N ASP A 286 -7.06 -2.12 -9.94
CA ASP A 286 -8.12 -2.07 -10.96
C ASP A 286 -9.42 -1.52 -10.39
N PHE A 287 -9.77 -1.82 -9.14
CA PHE A 287 -11.04 -1.44 -8.54
C PHE A 287 -10.88 -0.96 -7.08
N PRO A 288 -10.26 0.21 -6.84
CA PRO A 288 -10.00 0.73 -5.49
C PRO A 288 -11.29 1.10 -4.73
N PHE A 289 -12.43 1.09 -5.42
CA PHE A 289 -13.75 1.29 -4.83
C PHE A 289 -14.40 -0.01 -4.35
N VAL A 290 -13.74 -1.16 -4.51
CA VAL A 290 -14.19 -2.46 -3.97
C VAL A 290 -13.46 -2.71 -2.67
N ALA A 291 -14.20 -2.92 -1.58
CA ALA A 291 -13.60 -3.24 -0.29
C ALA A 291 -12.81 -4.55 -0.34
N GLY A 292 -11.69 -4.63 0.38
CA GLY A 292 -10.81 -5.80 0.44
C GLY A 292 -11.54 -7.11 0.73
N SER A 293 -12.63 -7.06 1.51
CA SER A 293 -13.52 -8.20 1.78
C SER A 293 -14.13 -8.86 0.54
N ARG A 294 -14.16 -8.19 -0.62
CA ARG A 294 -14.80 -8.62 -1.87
C ARG A 294 -13.86 -8.64 -3.08
N LEU A 295 -12.59 -8.32 -2.92
CA LEU A 295 -11.63 -8.36 -4.04
C LEU A 295 -11.51 -9.76 -4.68
N HIS A 296 -11.69 -10.81 -3.89
CA HIS A 296 -11.72 -12.18 -4.40
C HIS A 296 -12.89 -12.43 -5.38
N GLU A 297 -14.01 -11.71 -5.22
CA GLU A 297 -15.15 -11.77 -6.14
C GLU A 297 -14.82 -11.08 -7.47
N VAL A 298 -13.99 -10.02 -7.47
CA VAL A 298 -13.48 -9.39 -8.71
C VAL A 298 -12.65 -10.40 -9.51
N ARG A 299 -11.71 -11.07 -8.84
CA ARG A 299 -10.90 -12.12 -9.46
C ARG A 299 -11.75 -13.26 -10.01
N ALA A 300 -12.74 -13.72 -9.25
CA ALA A 300 -13.62 -14.80 -9.66
C ALA A 300 -14.54 -14.42 -10.84
N LEU A 301 -14.92 -13.15 -10.94
CA LEU A 301 -15.75 -12.64 -12.02
C LEU A 301 -15.00 -12.52 -13.35
N ALA A 302 -13.73 -12.10 -13.30
CA ALA A 302 -12.92 -11.81 -14.48
C ALA A 302 -11.54 -12.54 -14.45
N PRO A 303 -11.52 -13.88 -14.28
CA PRO A 303 -10.30 -14.64 -14.01
C PRO A 303 -9.25 -14.51 -15.13
N GLU A 304 -9.69 -14.40 -16.39
CA GLU A 304 -8.80 -14.31 -17.55
C GLU A 304 -7.93 -13.05 -17.56
N PHE A 305 -8.32 -12.01 -16.82
CA PHE A 305 -7.53 -10.79 -16.66
C PHE A 305 -6.41 -10.93 -15.61
N TYR A 306 -6.45 -11.96 -14.77
CA TYR A 306 -5.57 -12.11 -13.62
C TYR A 306 -4.83 -13.45 -13.54
N GLU A 307 -5.26 -14.49 -14.25
CA GLU A 307 -4.63 -15.82 -14.20
C GLU A 307 -3.24 -15.86 -14.85
N ASN A 308 -3.01 -15.01 -15.84
CA ASN A 308 -1.75 -14.92 -16.59
C ASN A 308 -0.82 -13.82 -16.05
N LEU A 309 -1.18 -13.13 -14.97
CA LEU A 309 -0.30 -12.18 -14.31
C LEU A 309 0.64 -12.90 -13.32
N PRO A 310 1.89 -12.44 -13.17
CA PRO A 310 2.77 -12.97 -12.14
C PRO A 310 2.20 -12.69 -10.75
N SER A 311 2.43 -13.62 -9.82
CA SER A 311 1.95 -13.51 -8.44
C SER A 311 2.95 -14.10 -7.47
N HIS A 312 3.03 -13.51 -6.27
CA HIS A 312 3.86 -14.01 -5.20
C HIS A 312 3.14 -15.11 -4.41
N LYS A 313 3.89 -16.13 -4.00
CA LYS A 313 3.39 -17.22 -3.13
C LYS A 313 3.68 -16.98 -1.66
N SER A 314 4.64 -16.11 -1.33
CA SER A 314 5.04 -15.81 0.05
C SER A 314 5.69 -14.43 0.13
N TRP A 315 5.17 -13.55 0.98
CA TRP A 315 5.80 -12.27 1.30
C TRP A 315 7.11 -12.42 2.07
N VAL A 316 7.27 -13.49 2.85
CA VAL A 316 8.58 -13.80 3.47
C VAL A 316 9.61 -14.08 2.39
N LYS A 317 9.23 -14.86 1.36
CA LYS A 317 10.13 -15.13 0.23
C LYS A 317 10.48 -13.85 -0.53
N VAL A 318 9.52 -12.95 -0.74
CA VAL A 318 9.78 -11.64 -1.36
C VAL A 318 10.85 -10.86 -0.59
N LEU A 319 10.75 -10.79 0.74
CA LEU A 319 11.77 -10.11 1.56
C LEU A 319 13.15 -10.78 1.41
N VAL A 320 13.20 -12.11 1.44
CA VAL A 320 14.44 -12.87 1.29
C VAL A 320 15.04 -12.67 -0.11
N ASP A 321 14.23 -12.78 -1.16
CA ASP A 321 14.64 -12.61 -2.55
C ASP A 321 15.16 -11.20 -2.76
N PHE A 322 14.45 -10.17 -2.28
CA PHE A 322 14.92 -8.79 -2.40
C PHE A 322 16.29 -8.58 -1.78
N ILE A 323 16.58 -9.20 -0.62
CA ILE A 323 17.88 -9.07 0.04
C ILE A 323 18.97 -9.88 -0.66
N MET A 324 18.66 -11.14 -0.99
CA MET A 324 19.65 -12.14 -1.35
C MET A 324 19.91 -12.22 -2.85
N ASP A 325 18.92 -11.88 -3.68
CA ASP A 325 19.06 -11.82 -5.13
C ASP A 325 19.83 -10.56 -5.53
N GLU A 326 20.90 -10.74 -6.30
CA GLU A 326 21.77 -9.66 -6.72
C GLU A 326 21.12 -8.82 -7.84
N SER A 327 20.18 -9.40 -8.60
CA SER A 327 19.43 -8.72 -9.66
C SER A 327 18.39 -7.72 -9.13
N MET A 328 17.91 -7.89 -7.89
CA MET A 328 16.88 -7.06 -7.27
C MET A 328 17.45 -5.91 -6.46
N ASN A 329 17.00 -4.68 -6.66
CA ASN A 329 17.39 -3.51 -5.86
C ASN A 329 16.32 -2.40 -5.98
N PRO A 330 16.50 -1.19 -5.40
CA PRO A 330 15.51 -0.12 -5.55
C PRO A 330 15.24 0.36 -6.98
N PHE A 331 16.13 0.09 -7.94
CA PHE A 331 15.89 0.35 -9.37
C PHE A 331 14.98 -0.68 -10.04
N SER A 332 14.68 -1.82 -9.40
CA SER A 332 13.74 -2.83 -9.90
C SER A 332 12.29 -2.32 -9.79
N ARG A 333 11.98 -1.23 -10.48
CA ARG A 333 10.71 -0.51 -10.50
C ARG A 333 10.49 0.06 -11.90
N VAL A 334 9.23 0.06 -12.34
CA VAL A 334 8.83 0.69 -13.60
C VAL A 334 8.59 2.19 -13.36
N LYS A 335 9.19 3.04 -14.20
CA LYS A 335 9.01 4.49 -14.21
C LYS A 335 8.45 5.00 -15.53
N ARG A 336 7.77 6.15 -15.46
CA ARG A 336 7.18 6.89 -16.57
C ARG A 336 7.53 8.36 -16.43
N GLN A 337 7.75 9.01 -17.56
CA GLN A 337 7.97 10.46 -17.59
C GLN A 337 6.69 11.19 -17.21
N THR A 338 6.84 12.34 -16.54
CA THR A 338 5.74 13.24 -16.28
C THR A 338 5.20 13.77 -17.62
N ILE A 339 3.91 13.59 -17.87
CA ILE A 339 3.23 14.24 -19.01
C ILE A 339 3.38 15.75 -18.83
N GLU A 340 3.77 16.47 -19.89
CA GLU A 340 4.18 17.89 -19.91
C GLU A 340 3.31 18.86 -19.07
N ASP A 341 3.91 20.01 -18.71
CA ASP A 341 3.49 21.04 -17.74
C ASP A 341 1.99 21.41 -17.64
N ASN A 342 1.18 21.19 -18.68
CA ASN A 342 -0.25 21.48 -18.68
C ASN A 342 -1.07 20.65 -17.68
N ASP A 343 -0.60 19.46 -17.28
CA ASP A 343 -1.30 18.62 -16.31
C ASP A 343 -0.79 18.76 -14.87
N GLN A 344 0.38 19.36 -14.65
CA GLN A 344 0.87 19.67 -13.29
C GLN A 344 -0.07 20.64 -12.55
N GLY A 345 -0.73 21.56 -13.28
CA GLY A 345 -1.72 22.48 -12.73
C GLY A 345 -2.98 21.78 -12.20
N LYS A 346 -3.36 20.64 -12.79
CA LYS A 346 -4.48 19.81 -12.30
C LYS A 346 -4.08 18.94 -11.11
N ILE A 347 -2.82 18.48 -11.05
CA ILE A 347 -2.28 17.66 -9.95
C ILE A 347 -2.11 18.48 -8.66
N LYS A 348 -1.77 19.77 -8.77
CA LYS A 348 -1.55 20.67 -7.61
C LYS A 348 -2.82 21.30 -7.03
N SER A 349 -3.98 21.16 -7.67
CA SER A 349 -5.22 21.88 -7.33
C SER A 349 -6.34 21.04 -6.69
N GLU A 350 -6.15 19.73 -6.49
CA GLU A 350 -7.03 18.83 -5.72
C GLU A 350 -6.41 18.47 -4.35
#